data_AF-A0A2E8XSP6-F1
#
_entry.id   AF-A0A2E8XSP6-F1
#
_cell.length_a   1.000
_cell.length_b   1.000
_cell.length_c   1.000
_cell.angle_alpha   90.00
_cell.angle_beta   90.00
_cell.angle_gamma   90.00
#
_symmetry.space_group_name_H-M   'P 1'
#
loop_
_entity.id
_entity.type
_entity.pdbx_description
1 polymer ?
#
loop_
_entity_poly.entity_id
_entity_poly.type
_entity_poly.pdbx_seq_one_letter_code
_entity_poly.pdbx_strand_id
1 'polypeptide(L)'
;MEARFQPGDRVRILDRDQPGHVRTPIYVRGKTGVIERIVGSFPNPELLAVGHSGLPYKMLYRVNFAQSELWDDYDGKPEDTLEIEIYEHWLAPA
;
A
#
# COMPACT_ATOMS: atom_id res chain seq x y z
N MET A 1 9.76 8.52 13.51
CA MET A 1 9.49 8.78 12.08
C MET A 1 8.17 9.50 12.00
N GLU A 2 8.11 10.55 11.20
CA GLU A 2 6.87 11.26 10.93
C GLU A 2 6.15 10.57 9.77
N ALA A 3 4.84 10.33 9.92
CA ALA A 3 4.04 9.71 8.88
C ALA A 3 3.84 10.69 7.72
N ARG A 4 4.20 10.28 6.50
CA ARG A 4 4.04 11.11 5.30
C ARG A 4 2.58 11.33 4.92
N PHE A 5 1.71 10.39 5.25
CA PHE A 5 0.28 10.43 4.93
C PHE A 5 -0.57 10.31 6.19
N GLN A 6 -1.79 10.84 6.13
CA GLN A 6 -2.77 10.85 7.21
C GLN A 6 -4.05 10.11 6.77
N PRO A 7 -4.87 9.63 7.73
CA PRO A 7 -6.21 9.11 7.43
C PRO A 7 -7.02 10.09 6.56
N GLY A 8 -7.61 9.58 5.48
CA GLY A 8 -8.34 10.37 4.49
C GLY A 8 -7.52 10.82 3.28
N ASP A 9 -6.19 10.73 3.32
CA ASP A 9 -5.35 11.07 2.16
C ASP A 9 -5.58 10.08 1.00
N ARG A 10 -5.70 10.61 -0.21
CA ARG A 10 -5.68 9.80 -1.43
C ARG A 10 -4.24 9.47 -1.81
N VAL A 11 -3.97 8.19 -2.03
CA VAL A 11 -2.64 7.70 -2.41
C VAL A 11 -2.71 6.80 -3.61
N ARG A 12 -1.69 6.89 -4.47
CA ARG A 12 -1.46 5.97 -5.56
C ARG A 12 -0.40 4.96 -5.17
N ILE A 13 -0.66 3.69 -5.44
CA ILE A 13 0.37 2.65 -5.31
C ILE A 13 1.32 2.77 -6.48
N LEU A 14 2.62 2.88 -6.20
CA LEU A 14 3.65 2.94 -7.23
C LEU A 14 3.62 1.69 -8.10
N ASP A 15 3.49 1.88 -9.41
CA ASP A 15 3.65 0.83 -10.39
C ASP A 15 5.12 0.72 -10.77
N ARG A 16 5.82 -0.17 -10.05
CA ARG A 16 7.22 -0.47 -10.30
C ARG A 16 7.44 -1.96 -10.24
N ASP A 17 8.30 -2.42 -11.12
CA ASP A 17 8.84 -3.76 -11.02
C ASP A 17 10.02 -3.73 -10.06
N GLN A 18 9.90 -4.47 -8.96
CA GLN A 18 10.95 -4.59 -7.96
C GLN A 18 11.28 -6.07 -7.81
N PRO A 19 12.52 -6.49 -8.12
CA PRO A 19 12.91 -7.88 -8.01
C PRO A 19 12.96 -8.33 -6.54
N GLY A 20 12.75 -9.63 -6.33
CA GLY A 20 12.81 -10.25 -5.01
C GLY A 20 11.47 -10.24 -4.27
N HIS A 21 11.53 -10.37 -2.95
CA HIS A 21 10.35 -10.46 -2.12
C HIS A 21 9.68 -9.10 -1.95
N VAL A 22 8.44 -8.97 -2.40
CA VAL A 22 7.62 -7.76 -2.27
C VAL A 22 6.26 -8.12 -1.67
N ARG A 23 5.77 -7.28 -0.75
CA ARG A 23 4.46 -7.45 -0.09
C ARG A 23 3.32 -6.68 -0.75
N THR A 24 3.62 -5.79 -1.70
CA THR A 24 2.65 -5.01 -2.48
C THR A 24 2.15 -5.83 -3.68
N PRO A 25 0.90 -6.33 -3.66
CA PRO A 25 0.36 -7.19 -4.71
C PRO A 25 0.25 -6.45 -6.05
N ILE A 26 0.32 -7.19 -7.16
CA ILE A 26 0.25 -6.61 -8.51
C ILE A 26 -1.08 -5.87 -8.75
N TYR A 27 -2.20 -6.44 -8.28
CA TYR A 27 -3.53 -5.90 -8.59
C TYR A 27 -3.82 -4.52 -7.98
N VAL A 28 -3.06 -4.07 -6.97
CA VAL A 28 -3.18 -2.70 -6.43
C VAL A 28 -2.18 -1.74 -7.06
N ARG A 29 -1.15 -2.21 -7.78
CA ARG A 29 -0.13 -1.33 -8.36
C ARG A 29 -0.74 -0.42 -9.41
N GLY A 30 -0.36 0.85 -9.38
CA GLY A 30 -0.91 1.88 -10.26
C GLY A 30 -2.32 2.34 -9.89
N LYS A 31 -3.00 1.68 -8.95
CA LYS A 31 -4.35 2.03 -8.50
C LYS A 31 -4.31 3.08 -7.39
N THR A 32 -5.41 3.80 -7.24
CA THR A 32 -5.58 4.84 -6.21
C THR A 32 -6.51 4.34 -5.11
N GLY A 33 -6.11 4.56 -3.86
CA GLY A 33 -6.91 4.26 -2.67
C GLY A 33 -6.88 5.42 -1.69
N VAL A 34 -7.49 5.22 -0.52
CA VAL A 34 -7.53 6.18 0.58
C VAL A 34 -6.87 5.58 1.80
N ILE A 35 -6.02 6.35 2.49
CA ILE A 35 -5.48 5.93 3.78
C ILE A 35 -6.63 5.80 4.78
N GLU A 36 -6.90 4.59 5.26
CA GLU A 36 -7.87 4.35 6.32
C GLU A 36 -7.25 4.68 7.67
N ARG A 37 -6.06 4.14 7.96
CA ARG A 37 -5.30 4.49 9.16
C ARG A 37 -3.80 4.22 9.03
N ILE A 38 -3.06 4.84 9.93
CA ILE A 38 -1.65 4.50 10.21
C ILE A 38 -1.63 3.24 11.07
N VAL A 39 -0.96 2.18 10.60
CA VAL A 39 -0.83 0.92 11.35
C VAL A 39 0.34 0.99 12.31
N GLY A 40 1.47 1.57 11.88
CA GLY A 40 2.66 1.74 12.70
C GLY A 40 3.94 1.70 11.88
N SER A 41 5.08 1.59 12.57
CA SER A 41 6.41 1.51 11.95
C SER A 41 6.97 0.09 12.05
N PHE A 42 7.30 -0.52 10.91
CA PHE A 42 7.81 -1.90 10.84
C PHE A 42 9.09 -1.98 9.99
N PRO A 43 9.98 -2.98 10.19
CA PRO A 43 11.15 -3.13 9.34
C PRO A 43 10.74 -3.42 7.88
N ASN A 44 11.56 -3.03 6.92
CA ASN A 44 11.31 -3.30 5.51
C ASN A 44 11.32 -4.83 5.23
N PRO A 45 10.19 -5.44 4.83
CA PRO A 45 10.11 -6.88 4.57
C PRO A 45 10.99 -7.31 3.38
N GLU A 46 11.23 -6.42 2.41
CA GLU A 46 12.06 -6.71 1.24
C GLU A 46 13.51 -6.99 1.66
N LEU A 47 14.01 -6.26 2.66
CA LEU A 47 15.36 -6.46 3.22
C LEU A 47 15.41 -7.64 4.19
N LEU A 48 14.37 -7.83 5.00
CA LEU A 48 14.29 -8.99 5.91
C LEU A 48 14.33 -10.31 5.14
N ALA A 49 13.67 -10.38 3.98
CA ALA A 49 13.60 -11.59 3.16
C ALA A 49 14.96 -12.09 2.64
N VAL A 50 15.97 -11.21 2.60
CA VAL A 50 17.34 -11.53 2.18
C VAL A 50 18.35 -11.46 3.34
N GLY A 51 17.87 -11.51 4.59
CA GLY A 51 18.72 -11.62 5.78
C GLY A 51 19.37 -10.31 6.25
N HIS A 52 18.96 -9.16 5.72
CA HIS A 52 19.36 -7.86 6.23
C HIS A 52 18.51 -7.44 7.44
N SER A 53 18.91 -6.37 8.13
CA SER A 53 18.25 -5.91 9.37
C SER A 53 16.81 -5.40 9.20
N GLY A 54 16.37 -5.13 7.96
CA GLY A 54 15.09 -4.47 7.70
C GLY A 54 15.06 -2.98 8.07
N LEU A 55 16.18 -2.40 8.50
CA LEU A 55 16.27 -1.00 8.88
C LEU A 55 16.68 -0.10 7.71
N PRO A 56 16.29 1.19 7.71
CA PRO A 56 15.42 1.84 8.70
C PRO A 56 13.96 1.36 8.60
N TYR A 57 13.20 1.50 9.68
CA TYR A 57 11.76 1.23 9.72
C TYR A 57 11.02 1.96 8.58
N LYS A 58 9.88 1.44 8.19
CA LYS A 58 8.97 2.00 7.20
C LYS A 58 7.59 2.15 7.85
N MET A 59 6.89 3.26 7.59
CA MET A 59 5.49 3.35 7.99
C MET A 59 4.66 2.35 7.18
N LEU A 60 3.70 1.73 7.85
CA LEU A 60 2.72 0.84 7.27
C LEU A 60 1.35 1.49 7.41
N TYR A 61 0.62 1.55 6.32
CA TYR A 61 -0.71 2.14 6.25
C TYR A 61 -1.71 1.08 5.87
N ARG A 62 -2.93 1.15 6.41
CA ARG A 62 -4.06 0.46 5.82
C ARG A 62 -4.67 1.36 4.77
N VAL A 63 -4.78 0.84 3.56
CA VAL A 63 -5.33 1.55 2.41
C VAL A 63 -6.63 0.86 2.01
N ASN A 64 -7.69 1.64 1.89
CA ASN A 64 -8.98 1.21 1.38
C ASN A 64 -9.08 1.55 -0.11
N PHE A 65 -9.50 0.57 -0.90
CA PHE A 65 -9.77 0.71 -2.33
C PHE A 65 -11.22 0.38 -2.61
N ALA A 66 -11.91 1.21 -3.40
CA ALA A 66 -13.14 0.78 -4.03
C ALA A 66 -12.84 -0.36 -5.00
N GLN A 67 -13.67 -1.40 -5.04
CA GLN A 67 -13.45 -2.53 -5.96
C GLN A 67 -13.45 -2.09 -7.43
N SER A 68 -14.22 -1.05 -7.78
CA SER A 68 -14.24 -0.45 -9.12
C SER A 68 -12.94 0.26 -9.53
N GLU A 69 -12.09 0.66 -8.57
CA GLU A 69 -10.75 1.19 -8.89
C GLU A 69 -9.78 0.05 -9.21
N LEU A 70 -9.99 -1.13 -8.63
CA LEU A 70 -9.13 -2.29 -8.81
C LEU A 70 -9.46 -3.05 -10.10
N TRP A 71 -10.74 -3.23 -10.40
CA TRP A 71 -11.22 -4.07 -11.49
C TRP A 71 -12.11 -3.26 -12.45
N ASP A 72 -11.71 -3.18 -13.71
CA ASP A 72 -12.39 -2.37 -14.72
C ASP A 72 -13.82 -2.86 -15.00
N ASP A 73 -14.07 -4.17 -14.87
CA ASP A 73 -15.36 -4.83 -15.11
C ASP A 73 -16.09 -5.20 -13.79
N TYR A 74 -15.89 -4.42 -12.72
CA TYR A 74 -16.54 -4.70 -11.44
C TYR A 74 -18.06 -4.50 -11.52
N ASP A 75 -18.84 -5.57 -11.28
CA ASP A 75 -20.32 -5.57 -11.33
C ASP A 75 -21.01 -5.69 -9.94
N GLY A 76 -20.21 -5.67 -8.87
CA GLY A 76 -20.68 -5.74 -7.49
C GLY A 76 -21.22 -4.41 -6.97
N LYS A 77 -21.38 -4.30 -5.64
CA LYS A 77 -21.96 -3.10 -5.04
C LYS A 77 -20.95 -1.94 -5.03
N PRO A 78 -21.38 -0.70 -5.29
CA PRO A 78 -20.50 0.48 -5.22
C PRO A 78 -19.79 0.68 -3.88
N GLU A 79 -20.34 0.12 -2.79
CA GLU A 79 -19.79 0.23 -1.44
C GLU A 79 -18.75 -0.85 -1.12
N ASP A 80 -18.57 -1.84 -2.00
CA ASP A 80 -17.62 -2.91 -1.76
C ASP A 80 -16.18 -2.37 -1.86
N THR A 81 -15.39 -2.71 -0.86
CA THR A 81 -14.02 -2.24 -0.74
C THR A 81 -13.06 -3.39 -0.47
N LEU A 82 -11.79 -3.14 -0.75
CA LEU A 82 -10.67 -3.94 -0.31
C LEU A 82 -9.82 -3.10 0.64
N GLU A 83 -9.53 -3.65 1.83
CA GLU A 83 -8.52 -3.11 2.71
C GLU A 83 -7.24 -3.94 2.63
N ILE A 84 -6.11 -3.26 2.46
CA ILE A 84 -4.79 -3.89 2.47
C ILE A 84 -3.75 -2.99 3.13
N GLU A 85 -2.75 -3.61 3.75
CA GLU A 85 -1.67 -2.92 4.42
C GLU A 85 -0.48 -2.73 3.45
N ILE A 86 -0.11 -1.47 3.19
CA ILE A 86 0.93 -1.08 2.23
C ILE A 86 1.97 -0.20 2.91
N TYR A 87 3.24 -0.52 2.67
CA TYR A 87 4.37 0.25 3.21
C TYR A 87 4.53 1.59 2.48
N GLU A 88 4.92 2.63 3.23
CA GLU A 88 5.05 4.03 2.77
C GLU A 88 5.86 4.20 1.48
N HIS A 89 6.92 3.40 1.31
CA HIS A 89 7.80 3.49 0.14
C HIS A 89 7.18 2.95 -1.15
N TRP A 90 5.99 2.35 -1.07
CA TRP A 90 5.14 2.00 -2.21
C TRP A 90 4.05 3.03 -2.50
N LEU A 91 3.96 4.13 -1.73
CA LEU A 91 2.91 5.13 -1.84
C LEU A 91 3.42 6.45 -2.43
N ALA A 92 2.59 7.07 -3.26
CA ALA A 92 2.70 8.45 -3.71
C ALA A 92 1.38 9.19 -3.46
N PRO A 93 1.39 10.53 -3.31
CA PRO A 93 0.17 11.33 -3.43
C PRO A 93 -0.55 11.01 -4.74
N ALA A 94 -1.87 10.85 -4.68
CA ALA A 94 -2.71 10.54 -5.85
C ALA A 94 -2.97 11.75 -6.75
#